data_AF-A0A1V5LCQ8-F1
#
_entry.id   AF-A0A1V5LCQ8-F1
#
_cell.length_a   1.000
_cell.length_b   1.000
_cell.length_c   1.000
_cell.angle_alpha   90.00
_cell.angle_beta   90.00
_cell.angle_gamma   90.00
#
_symmetry.space_group_name_H-M   'P 1'
#
loop_
_entity.id
_entity.type
_entity.pdbx_description
1 polymer ?
#
loop_
_entity_poly.entity_id
_entity_poly.type
_entity_poly.pdbx_seq_one_letter_code
_entity_poly.pdbx_strand_id
1 'polypeptide(L)' 'MVGERAGIRTFTGIGSVEEGRMIEGVWHSGRRLNGDQTHQGRHIQLPGQDYTMLRVKLYSYR' A
#
# COMPACT_ATOMS: atom_id res chain seq x y z
N MET A 1 41.08 3.68 1.90
CA MET A 1 39.69 3.24 2.20
C MET A 1 38.85 4.49 2.40
N VAL A 2 37.97 4.80 1.46
CA VAL A 2 37.08 5.97 1.53
C VAL A 2 35.79 5.49 2.20
N GLY A 3 35.43 6.10 3.32
CA GLY A 3 34.25 5.74 4.11
C GLY A 3 32.97 5.92 3.32
N GLU A 4 32.17 4.87 3.28
CA GLU A 4 30.81 4.87 2.73
C GLU A 4 29.97 5.91 3.49
N ARG A 5 29.41 6.89 2.77
CA ARG A 5 28.41 7.79 3.36
C ARG A 5 27.18 6.94 3.64
N ALA A 6 26.86 6.71 4.92
CA ALA A 6 25.59 6.14 5.32
C ALA A 6 24.46 7.01 4.76
N GLY A 7 23.82 6.57 3.68
CA GLY A 7 22.69 7.25 3.09
C GLY A 7 21.55 7.37 4.10
N ILE A 8 20.77 8.45 4.02
CA ILE A 8 19.57 8.60 4.86
C ILE A 8 18.62 7.47 4.51
N ARG A 9 18.44 6.53 5.44
CA ARG A 9 17.45 5.46 5.28
C ARG A 9 16.07 6.07 5.41
N THR A 10 15.34 6.07 4.30
CA THR A 10 13.92 6.47 4.27
C THR A 10 13.08 5.20 4.28
N PHE A 11 12.10 5.15 5.18
CA PHE A 11 11.14 4.05 5.26
C PHE A 11 9.89 4.39 4.43
N THR A 12 9.19 3.35 3.97
CA THR A 12 7.92 3.49 3.26
C THR A 12 6.83 2.76 4.01
N GLY A 13 5.70 3.42 4.23
CA GLY A 13 4.50 2.86 4.85
C GLY A 13 3.30 2.90 3.91
N ILE A 14 2.29 2.10 4.22
CA ILE A 14 1.00 2.10 3.52
C ILE A 14 0.06 3.06 4.24
N GLY A 15 -0.35 4.12 3.54
CA GLY A 15 -1.27 5.12 4.09
C GLY A 15 -2.75 4.74 3.90
N SER A 16 -3.10 4.16 2.75
CA SER A 16 -4.46 3.68 2.50
C SER A 16 -4.49 2.57 1.47
N VAL A 17 -5.45 1.66 1.61
CA VAL A 17 -5.75 0.62 0.63
C VAL A 17 -7.25 0.60 0.37
N GLU A 18 -7.63 0.83 -0.88
CA GLU A 18 -9.03 0.79 -1.32
C GLU A 18 -9.21 -0.32 -2.32
N GLU A 19 -10.15 -1.22 -2.08
CA GLU A 19 -10.63 -2.14 -3.10
C GLU A 19 -11.60 -1.43 -4.01
N GLY A 20 -11.58 -1.76 -5.31
CA GLY A 20 -12.47 -1.10 -6.27
C GLY A 20 -12.38 -1.68 -7.66
N ARG A 21 -12.92 -0.92 -8.63
CA ARG A 21 -12.97 -1.29 -10.05
C ARG A 21 -12.61 -0.11 -10.93
N MET A 22 -12.01 -0.38 -12.08
CA MET A 22 -11.80 0.59 -13.15
C MET A 22 -12.99 0.42 -14.09
N ILE A 23 -13.80 1.46 -14.24
CA ILE A 23 -14.94 1.49 -15.16
C ILE A 23 -14.69 2.68 -16.08
N GLU A 24 -14.57 2.42 -17.38
CA GLU A 24 -14.36 3.47 -18.39
C GLU A 24 -13.15 4.40 -18.09
N GLY A 25 -12.08 3.84 -17.53
CA GLY A 25 -10.87 4.59 -17.17
C GLY A 25 -10.99 5.39 -15.86
N VAL A 26 -12.13 5.33 -15.17
CA VAL A 26 -12.37 5.98 -13.88
C VAL A 26 -12.31 4.95 -12.75
N TRP A 27 -11.68 5.33 -11.64
CA TRP A 27 -11.65 4.51 -10.44
C TRP A 27 -12.96 4.63 -9.66
N HIS A 28 -13.62 3.51 -9.43
CA HIS A 28 -14.77 3.37 -8.56
C HIS A 28 -14.36 2.67 -7.26
N SER A 29 -14.37 3.41 -6.15
CA SER A 29 -14.04 2.86 -4.83
C SER A 29 -15.15 1.94 -4.32
N GLY A 30 -14.74 0.75 -3.85
CA GLY A 30 -15.53 -0.17 -3.05
C GLY A 30 -15.18 -0.02 -1.56
N ARG A 31 -14.79 -1.12 -0.91
CA ARG A 31 -14.41 -1.10 0.52
C ARG A 31 -13.00 -0.57 0.74
N ARG A 32 -12.79 0.15 1.84
CA ARG A 32 -11.45 0.50 2.33
C ARG A 32 -10.99 -0.55 3.33
N LEU A 33 -9.80 -1.09 3.11
CA LEU A 33 -9.17 -2.02 4.08
C LEU A 33 -8.59 -1.21 5.23
N ASN A 34 -8.76 -1.71 6.45
CA ASN A 34 -8.30 -1.03 7.67
C ASN A 34 -7.70 -2.03 8.68
N GLY A 35 -7.08 -1.48 9.74
CA GLY A 35 -6.62 -2.25 10.90
C GLY A 35 -5.85 -3.52 10.53
N ASP A 36 -6.37 -4.66 10.98
CA ASP A 36 -5.78 -6.00 10.80
C ASP A 36 -5.65 -6.40 9.33
N GLN A 37 -6.53 -5.93 8.45
CA GLN A 37 -6.49 -6.23 7.01
C GLN A 37 -5.29 -5.59 6.29
N THR A 38 -4.68 -4.58 6.92
CA THR A 38 -3.45 -3.91 6.43
C THR A 38 -2.23 -4.18 7.33
N HIS A 39 -2.39 -5.04 8.34
CA HIS A 39 -1.36 -5.31 9.35
C HIS A 39 -0.75 -3.99 9.91
N GLN A 40 -1.62 -3.02 10.22
CA GLN A 40 -1.27 -1.65 10.63
C GLN A 40 -0.41 -0.90 9.59
N GLY A 41 -0.76 -1.02 8.31
CA GLY A 41 -0.08 -0.32 7.22
C GLY A 41 1.25 -0.96 6.78
N ARG A 42 1.46 -2.25 7.08
CA ARG A 42 2.71 -2.97 6.76
C ARG A 42 2.54 -4.00 5.66
N HIS A 43 1.45 -4.76 5.66
CA HIS A 43 1.19 -5.85 4.71
C HIS A 43 -0.26 -5.78 4.21
N ILE A 44 -0.50 -6.15 2.96
CA ILE A 44 -1.86 -6.28 2.42
C ILE A 44 -2.20 -7.76 2.36
N GLN A 45 -3.28 -8.17 3.01
CA GLN A 45 -3.78 -9.53 2.85
C GLN A 45 -4.52 -9.64 1.52
N LEU A 46 -4.06 -10.54 0.65
CA LEU A 46 -4.71 -10.84 -0.62
C LEU A 46 -5.73 -11.98 -0.40
N PRO A 47 -6.98 -11.85 -0.88
CA PRO A 47 -7.93 -12.95 -0.82
C PRO A 47 -7.48 -14.08 -1.75
N GLY A 48 -7.61 -15.32 -1.29
CA GLY A 48 -6.93 -16.46 -1.91
C GLY A 48 -7.55 -17.00 -3.18
N GLN A 49 -8.85 -16.85 -3.41
CA GLN A 49 -9.55 -17.49 -4.56
C GLN A 49 -10.14 -16.49 -5.57
N ASP A 50 -10.10 -15.20 -5.25
CA ASP A 50 -10.68 -14.14 -6.08
C ASP A 50 -9.62 -13.14 -6.52
N TYR A 51 -9.76 -12.61 -7.74
CA TYR A 51 -8.99 -11.45 -8.13
C TYR A 51 -9.59 -10.20 -7.48
N THR A 52 -8.73 -9.36 -6.92
CA THR A 52 -9.12 -8.04 -6.42
C THR A 52 -8.25 -6.99 -7.06
N MET A 53 -8.79 -5.77 -7.14
CA MET A 53 -8.03 -4.62 -7.57
C MET A 53 -7.98 -3.61 -6.43
N LEU A 54 -6.77 -3.20 -6.07
CA LEU A 54 -6.50 -2.37 -4.92
C LEU A 54 -5.78 -1.10 -5.37
N ARG A 55 -6.30 0.07 -4.95
CA ARG A 55 -5.61 1.35 -5.05
C ARG A 55 -4.87 1.61 -3.74
N VAL A 56 -3.53 1.55 -3.80
CA VAL A 56 -2.64 1.69 -2.63
C VAL A 56 -1.99 3.07 -2.64
N LYS A 57 -2.13 3.81 -1.53
CA LYS A 57 -1.38 5.04 -1.28
C LYS A 57 -0.22 4.75 -0.35
N LEU A 58 0.99 5.08 -0.78
CA LEU A 58 2.21 4.95 0.01
C LEU A 58 2.65 6.31 0.55
N TYR A 59 3.41 6.29 1.64
CA TYR A 59 4.09 7.47 2.17
C TYR A 59 5.50 7.12 2.63
N SER A 60 6.38 8.11 2.60
CA SER A 60 7.74 8.00 3.13
C SER A 60 7.84 8.63 4.52
N TYR A 61 8.63 8.03 5.39
CA TYR A 61 8.91 8.56 6.73
C TYR A 61 10.35 8.27 7.14
N ARG A 62 10.83 9.00 8.15
CA ARG A 62 12.14 8.83 8.76
C ARG A 62 12.00 8.22 10.15
#